data_AF-A0A661MUG0-F1
#
_entry.id   AF-A0A661MUG0-F1
#
_cell.length_a   1.000
_cell.length_b   1.000
_cell.length_c   1.000
_cell.angle_alpha   90.00
_cell.angle_beta   90.00
_cell.angle_gamma   90.00
#
_symmetry.space_group_name_H-M   'P 1'
#
loop_
_entity.id
_entity.type
_entity.pdbx_description
1 polymer ?
#
loop_
_entity_poly.entity_id
_entity_poly.type
_entity_poly.pdbx_seq_one_letter_code
_entity_poly.pdbx_strand_id
1 'polypeptide(L)'
;MPRVTIEWGTMVGSLIENAKAPKAILQQTAAILVAGAREAFLEGGRQPEGKWPDRAVPNIAGIFSDFSGGRPAPLSRRFETGQTLVDTGRLRQSVQDPQNAEIDLASLLVSLRSNLPYASKQQDGATDELIGVVTQEFQDWLARFLKSNPDKMKDDAGGLGWLLNKTMLDKEIRIDIPARPFLEITDQDIEDIEDMIGLLIARSPDTEA
;
A
#
# COMPACT_ATOMS: atom_id res chain seq x y z
N MET A 1 35.41 17.96 14.15
CA MET A 1 34.09 18.26 13.57
C MET A 1 33.55 16.98 12.97
N PRO A 2 32.48 16.37 13.51
CA PRO A 2 31.78 15.33 12.78
C PRO A 2 30.65 15.99 11.97
N ARG A 3 30.81 15.92 10.65
CA ARG A 3 29.75 16.12 9.68
C ARG A 3 29.09 14.77 9.43
N VAL A 4 27.77 14.80 9.25
CA VAL A 4 26.91 13.69 8.84
C VAL A 4 27.00 13.48 7.34
N THR A 5 27.01 12.22 6.90
CA THR A 5 26.54 11.83 5.57
C THR A 5 26.00 10.41 5.67
N ILE A 6 24.70 10.16 5.36
CA ILE A 6 24.25 8.86 4.79
C ILE A 6 23.08 9.09 3.81
N GLU A 7 23.10 8.29 2.75
CA GLU A 7 22.25 8.21 1.56
C GLU A 7 20.90 7.46 1.77
N TRP A 8 20.09 7.44 0.70
CA TRP A 8 18.64 7.24 0.63
C TRP A 8 17.99 5.94 1.17
N GLY A 9 16.74 6.11 1.60
CA GLY A 9 15.79 5.15 2.16
C GLY A 9 15.12 5.79 3.38
N THR A 10 14.00 6.50 3.20
CA THR A 10 13.55 7.65 4.03
C THR A 10 13.69 7.44 5.55
N MET A 11 14.80 7.93 6.11
CA MET A 11 15.10 8.02 7.53
C MET A 11 15.01 9.48 7.97
N VAL A 12 14.15 9.78 8.93
CA VAL A 12 14.10 11.10 9.59
C VAL A 12 15.27 11.21 10.55
N GLY A 13 16.13 12.22 10.39
CA GLY A 13 17.39 12.36 11.09
C GLY A 13 17.29 12.86 12.54
N SER A 14 18.01 12.16 13.44
CA SER A 14 18.64 12.59 14.70
C SER A 14 18.06 13.82 15.45
N LEU A 15 17.13 13.55 16.37
CA LEU A 15 16.53 14.46 17.37
C LEU A 15 17.41 14.79 18.60
N ILE A 16 18.73 14.62 18.52
CA ILE A 16 19.56 14.35 19.71
C ILE A 16 19.88 15.58 20.60
N GLU A 17 19.80 16.82 20.11
CA GLU A 17 20.26 17.97 20.94
C GLU A 17 19.15 18.90 21.48
N ASN A 18 17.91 18.85 20.98
CA ASN A 18 16.84 19.80 21.38
C ASN A 18 15.53 19.17 21.90
N ALA A 19 15.38 17.84 21.87
CA ALA A 19 14.15 17.18 22.31
C ALA A 19 14.07 17.10 23.85
N LYS A 20 13.44 18.07 24.52
CA LYS A 20 13.18 18.00 25.98
C LYS A 20 12.31 16.81 26.40
N ALA A 21 11.61 16.16 25.46
CA ALA A 21 10.77 14.98 25.68
C ALA A 21 10.76 14.05 24.45
N PRO A 22 11.84 13.30 24.18
CA PRO A 22 12.00 12.51 22.94
C PRO A 22 10.89 11.46 22.78
N LYS A 23 10.45 10.84 23.89
CA LYS A 23 9.33 9.89 23.87
C LYS A 23 8.01 10.54 23.42
N ALA A 24 7.72 11.75 23.88
CA ALA A 24 6.48 12.44 23.52
C ALA A 24 6.49 12.84 22.03
N ILE A 25 7.62 13.32 21.53
CA ILE A 25 7.81 13.66 20.11
C ILE A 25 7.57 12.43 19.24
N LEU A 26 8.23 11.30 19.54
CA LEU A 26 8.08 10.08 18.75
C LEU A 26 6.65 9.52 18.79
N GLN A 27 5.95 9.64 19.93
CA GLN A 27 4.54 9.26 20.03
C GLN A 27 3.64 10.13 19.17
N GLN A 28 3.91 11.43 19.08
CA GLN A 28 3.13 12.33 18.24
C GLN A 28 3.49 12.16 16.76
N THR A 29 4.76 11.93 16.41
CA THR A 29 5.18 11.54 15.06
C THR A 29 4.44 10.27 14.61
N ALA A 30 4.35 9.25 15.47
CA ALA A 30 3.56 8.05 15.17
C ALA A 30 2.09 8.38 14.91
N ALA A 31 1.50 9.30 15.68
CA ALA A 31 0.12 9.73 15.49
C ALA A 31 -0.10 10.47 14.16
N ILE A 32 0.82 11.34 13.74
CA ILE A 32 0.80 12.03 12.44
C ILE A 32 0.85 11.01 11.30
N LEU A 33 1.81 10.07 11.36
CA LEU A 33 1.96 9.07 10.31
C LEU A 33 0.73 8.16 10.19
N VAL A 34 0.11 7.78 11.32
CA VAL A 34 -1.17 7.05 11.35
C VAL A 34 -2.31 7.89 10.78
N ALA A 35 -2.35 9.20 11.07
CA ALA A 35 -3.37 10.11 10.56
C ALA A 35 -3.28 10.24 9.03
N GLY A 36 -2.09 10.50 8.47
CA GLY A 36 -1.95 10.54 7.02
C GLY A 36 -2.19 9.18 6.36
N ALA A 37 -1.95 8.06 7.06
CA ALA A 37 -2.33 6.75 6.54
C ALA A 37 -3.86 6.60 6.48
N ARG A 38 -4.59 7.20 7.44
CA ARG A 38 -6.06 7.27 7.39
C ARG A 38 -6.53 8.08 6.20
N GLU A 39 -5.93 9.23 5.98
CA GLU A 39 -6.22 10.12 4.87
C GLU A 39 -5.98 9.43 3.52
N ALA A 40 -4.86 8.71 3.36
CA ALA A 40 -4.56 7.94 2.15
C ALA A 40 -5.71 7.01 1.73
N PHE A 41 -6.34 6.32 2.69
CA PHE A 41 -7.49 5.46 2.41
C PHE A 41 -8.80 6.21 2.15
N LEU A 42 -8.95 7.44 2.65
CA LEU A 42 -10.13 8.28 2.43
C LEU A 42 -10.07 8.96 1.06
N GLU A 43 -8.91 9.49 0.70
CA GLU A 43 -8.69 10.22 -0.54
C GLU A 43 -8.33 9.30 -1.71
N GLY A 44 -7.95 8.07 -1.37
CA GLY A 44 -7.56 7.02 -2.31
C GLY A 44 -6.19 7.27 -2.89
N GLY A 45 -5.22 7.71 -2.10
CA GLY A 45 -3.85 8.04 -2.48
C GLY A 45 -3.16 8.94 -1.46
N ARG A 46 -1.84 8.83 -1.34
CA ARG A 46 -0.98 9.76 -0.55
C ARG A 46 0.21 10.29 -1.37
N GLN A 47 0.28 9.94 -2.65
CA GLN A 47 1.39 10.34 -3.52
C GLN A 47 1.20 11.79 -4.00
N PRO A 48 2.31 12.53 -4.24
CA PRO A 48 2.26 13.83 -4.92
C PRO A 48 1.56 13.77 -6.29
N GLU A 49 1.62 12.62 -6.93
CA GLU A 49 1.05 12.31 -8.25
C GLU A 49 -0.47 12.11 -8.23
N GLY A 50 -1.09 11.99 -7.03
CA GLY A 50 -2.53 11.93 -6.83
C GLY A 50 -3.06 10.56 -6.38
N LYS A 51 -4.24 10.20 -6.88
CA LYS A 51 -4.99 9.02 -6.44
C LYS A 51 -4.35 7.73 -6.96
N TRP A 52 -4.43 6.66 -6.17
CA TRP A 52 -4.10 5.31 -6.55
C TRP A 52 -4.77 4.94 -7.87
N PRO A 53 -4.08 4.17 -8.73
CA PRO A 53 -4.63 3.75 -10.01
C PRO A 53 -5.90 2.91 -9.84
N ASP A 54 -6.78 2.94 -10.82
CA ASP A 54 -7.97 2.10 -10.82
C ASP A 54 -7.62 0.60 -10.83
N ARG A 55 -8.60 -0.24 -10.53
CA ARG A 55 -8.45 -1.68 -10.68
C ARG A 55 -8.40 -2.04 -12.17
N ALA A 56 -7.52 -2.98 -12.51
CA ALA A 56 -7.72 -3.76 -13.72
C ALA A 56 -9.02 -4.56 -13.58
N VAL A 57 -9.91 -4.43 -14.58
CA VAL A 57 -11.18 -5.16 -14.64
C VAL A 57 -11.17 -6.03 -15.91
N PRO A 58 -11.26 -7.36 -15.77
CA PRO A 58 -11.35 -8.14 -14.53
C PRO A 58 -10.04 -8.20 -13.73
N ASN A 59 -10.13 -8.30 -12.40
CA ASN A 59 -8.97 -8.49 -11.52
C ASN A 59 -8.47 -9.95 -11.59
N ILE A 60 -7.61 -10.22 -12.56
CA ILE A 60 -7.08 -11.57 -12.86
C ILE A 60 -6.36 -12.17 -11.64
N ALA A 61 -5.49 -11.42 -10.96
CA ALA A 61 -4.82 -11.89 -9.75
C ALA A 61 -5.80 -12.34 -8.65
N GLY A 62 -6.86 -11.56 -8.47
CA GLY A 62 -7.92 -11.88 -7.53
C GLY A 62 -8.71 -13.13 -7.92
N ILE A 63 -8.93 -13.35 -9.21
CA ILE A 63 -9.60 -14.54 -9.75
C ILE A 63 -8.75 -15.79 -9.50
N PHE A 64 -7.45 -15.73 -9.79
CA PHE A 64 -6.51 -16.81 -9.47
C PHE A 64 -6.52 -17.12 -7.98
N SER A 65 -6.42 -16.09 -7.12
CA SER A 65 -6.48 -16.26 -5.68
C SER A 65 -7.78 -16.89 -5.19
N ASP A 66 -8.94 -16.53 -5.78
CA ASP A 66 -10.23 -17.11 -5.42
C ASP A 66 -10.25 -18.62 -5.75
N PHE A 67 -9.79 -19.00 -6.94
CA PHE A 67 -9.72 -20.40 -7.37
C PHE A 67 -8.68 -21.21 -6.58
N SER A 68 -7.47 -20.70 -6.39
CA SER A 68 -6.44 -21.35 -5.55
C SER A 68 -6.89 -21.49 -4.09
N GLY A 69 -7.77 -20.60 -3.63
CA GLY A 69 -8.43 -20.69 -2.32
C GLY A 69 -9.59 -21.69 -2.27
N GLY A 70 -9.82 -22.48 -3.32
CA GLY A 70 -10.85 -23.50 -3.38
C GLY A 70 -12.26 -22.98 -3.68
N ARG A 71 -12.42 -21.73 -4.12
CA ARG A 71 -13.74 -21.18 -4.44
C ARG A 71 -14.17 -21.62 -5.84
N PRO A 72 -15.37 -22.18 -6.04
CA PRO A 72 -15.80 -22.65 -7.37
C PRO A 72 -16.12 -21.51 -8.35
N ALA A 73 -16.16 -20.25 -7.88
CA ALA A 73 -16.40 -19.07 -8.70
C ALA A 73 -15.66 -17.86 -8.10
N PRO A 74 -15.21 -16.91 -8.94
CA PRO A 74 -14.63 -15.66 -8.46
C PRO A 74 -15.67 -14.79 -7.75
N LEU A 75 -15.22 -13.94 -6.84
CA LEU A 75 -16.09 -12.97 -6.17
C LEU A 75 -16.57 -11.88 -7.15
N SER A 76 -17.81 -11.40 -7.01
CA SER A 76 -18.37 -10.34 -7.87
C SER A 76 -17.49 -9.09 -7.93
N ARG A 77 -16.86 -8.73 -6.81
CA ARG A 77 -15.91 -7.60 -6.71
C ARG A 77 -14.66 -7.69 -7.58
N ARG A 78 -14.39 -8.85 -8.21
CA ARG A 78 -13.31 -9.00 -9.19
C ARG A 78 -13.63 -8.28 -10.51
N PHE A 79 -14.89 -7.88 -10.70
CA PHE A 79 -15.38 -7.24 -11.92
C PHE A 79 -15.80 -5.78 -11.72
N GLU A 80 -15.51 -5.21 -10.54
CA GLU A 80 -15.85 -3.83 -10.19
C GLU A 80 -14.67 -2.89 -10.46
N THR A 81 -14.95 -1.71 -11.02
CA THR A 81 -13.95 -0.65 -11.33
C THR A 81 -13.50 0.17 -10.13
N GLY A 82 -14.07 -0.06 -8.94
CA GLY A 82 -13.75 0.73 -7.75
C GLY A 82 -12.28 0.64 -7.33
N GLN A 83 -11.79 1.64 -6.59
CA GLN A 83 -10.40 1.69 -6.12
C GLN A 83 -10.00 0.43 -5.34
N THR A 84 -8.81 -0.12 -5.61
CA THR A 84 -8.25 -1.26 -4.86
C THR A 84 -8.04 -0.90 -3.40
N LEU A 85 -8.29 -1.87 -2.51
CA LEU A 85 -8.11 -1.76 -1.06
C LEU A 85 -9.12 -0.92 -0.28
N VAL A 86 -10.13 -0.32 -0.92
CA VAL A 86 -11.20 0.38 -0.19
C VAL A 86 -11.99 -0.57 0.73
N ASP A 87 -11.99 -1.90 0.53
CA ASP A 87 -12.66 -2.75 1.52
C ASP A 87 -12.27 -4.24 1.61
N THR A 88 -11.22 -4.52 2.36
CA THR A 88 -11.25 -5.73 3.23
C THR A 88 -11.42 -5.36 4.70
N GLY A 89 -11.55 -4.07 5.05
CA GLY A 89 -11.46 -3.54 6.42
C GLY A 89 -10.11 -3.79 7.12
N ARG A 90 -9.48 -4.93 6.89
CA ARG A 90 -8.33 -5.45 7.62
C ARG A 90 -7.05 -4.66 7.40
N LEU A 91 -6.71 -4.31 6.15
CA LEU A 91 -5.48 -3.54 5.88
C LEU A 91 -5.58 -2.15 6.45
N ARG A 92 -6.70 -1.48 6.17
CA ARG A 92 -7.07 -0.22 6.77
C ARG A 92 -6.98 -0.28 8.31
N GLN A 93 -7.65 -1.25 8.95
CA GLN A 93 -7.62 -1.41 10.41
C GLN A 93 -6.20 -1.65 10.94
N SER A 94 -5.41 -2.50 10.27
CA SER A 94 -4.05 -2.83 10.68
C SER A 94 -3.14 -1.59 10.63
N VAL A 95 -3.18 -0.80 9.57
CA VAL A 95 -2.29 0.37 9.44
C VAL A 95 -2.76 1.54 10.30
N GLN A 96 -4.07 1.65 10.54
CA GLN A 96 -4.67 2.73 11.33
C GLN A 96 -4.63 2.50 12.84
N ASP A 97 -4.22 1.32 13.29
CA ASP A 97 -4.09 0.97 14.70
C ASP A 97 -2.79 1.57 15.26
N PRO A 98 -2.88 2.52 16.20
CA PRO A 98 -1.70 3.11 16.83
C PRO A 98 -0.81 2.08 17.56
N GLN A 99 -1.34 0.91 17.91
CA GLN A 99 -0.56 -0.17 18.53
C GLN A 99 0.41 -0.85 17.55
N ASN A 100 0.23 -0.66 16.25
CA ASN A 100 1.14 -1.17 15.23
C ASN A 100 2.28 -0.17 14.90
N ALA A 101 2.36 0.94 15.65
CA ALA A 101 3.52 1.81 15.68
C ALA A 101 4.54 1.30 16.70
N GLU A 102 5.75 1.00 16.25
CA GLU A 102 6.89 0.70 17.11
C GLU A 102 7.76 1.94 17.25
N ILE A 103 8.06 2.31 18.50
CA ILE A 103 8.92 3.45 18.84
C ILE A 103 10.20 2.91 19.45
N ASP A 104 11.32 3.11 18.76
CA ASP A 104 12.64 2.82 19.29
C ASP A 104 13.25 4.12 19.84
N LEU A 105 13.30 4.21 21.18
CA LEU A 105 13.87 5.36 21.88
C LEU A 105 15.40 5.41 21.81
N ALA A 106 16.07 4.30 21.57
CA ALA A 106 17.54 4.25 21.50
C ALA A 106 18.05 4.81 20.17
N SER A 107 17.32 4.55 19.08
CA SER A 107 17.62 5.06 17.74
C SER A 107 16.78 6.27 17.33
N LEU A 108 15.80 6.66 18.14
CA LEU A 108 14.83 7.73 17.86
C LEU A 108 14.02 7.47 16.57
N LEU A 109 13.63 6.21 16.38
CA LEU A 109 12.88 5.77 15.21
C LEU A 109 11.42 5.49 15.56
N VAL A 110 10.54 5.80 14.59
CA VAL A 110 9.14 5.36 14.57
C VAL A 110 8.96 4.47 13.35
N SER A 111 8.41 3.28 13.52
CA SER A 111 8.04 2.40 12.41
C SER A 111 6.56 2.02 12.48
N LEU A 112 5.85 2.13 11.36
CA LEU A 112 4.49 1.64 11.22
C LEU A 112 4.51 0.33 10.44
N ARG A 113 3.83 -0.69 10.97
CA ARG A 113 3.83 -2.03 10.39
C ARG A 113 2.41 -2.50 10.11
N SER A 114 2.26 -3.35 9.09
CA SER A 114 1.07 -4.19 8.95
C SER A 114 1.47 -5.64 9.06
N ASN A 115 0.67 -6.43 9.79
CA ASN A 115 0.85 -7.87 9.90
C ASN A 115 0.17 -8.65 8.75
N LEU A 116 -0.40 -7.95 7.77
CA LEU A 116 -1.09 -8.61 6.66
C LEU A 116 -0.08 -9.02 5.58
N PRO A 117 -0.10 -10.29 5.13
CA PRO A 117 0.88 -10.80 4.18
C PRO A 117 0.96 -10.07 2.84
N TYR A 118 -0.12 -9.37 2.46
CA TYR A 118 -0.20 -8.63 1.20
C TYR A 118 0.10 -7.13 1.33
N ALA A 119 0.37 -6.62 2.55
CA ALA A 119 0.53 -5.18 2.79
C ALA A 119 1.74 -4.59 2.06
N SER A 120 2.93 -5.21 2.15
CA SER A 120 4.14 -4.73 1.47
C SER A 120 3.95 -4.71 -0.05
N LYS A 121 3.38 -5.77 -0.63
CA LYS A 121 3.10 -5.81 -2.07
C LYS A 121 2.16 -4.68 -2.53
N GLN A 122 1.25 -4.22 -1.68
CA GLN A 122 0.42 -3.06 -1.99
C GLN A 122 1.17 -1.74 -1.80
N GLN A 123 2.00 -1.63 -0.77
CA GLN A 123 2.82 -0.46 -0.51
C GLN A 123 3.82 -0.21 -1.65
N ASP A 124 4.54 -1.25 -2.06
CA ASP A 124 5.71 -1.14 -2.95
C ASP A 124 5.37 -1.49 -4.41
N GLY A 125 4.24 -2.17 -4.66
CA GLY A 125 3.93 -2.76 -5.95
C GLY A 125 4.79 -4.00 -6.25
N ALA A 126 4.68 -4.50 -7.47
CA ALA A 126 5.54 -5.56 -8.02
C ALA A 126 5.51 -5.55 -9.55
N THR A 127 6.64 -5.84 -10.19
CA THR A 127 6.75 -5.98 -11.66
C THR A 127 6.89 -7.46 -12.01
N ASP A 128 6.24 -7.89 -13.09
CA ASP A 128 6.32 -9.27 -13.60
C ASP A 128 5.99 -10.36 -12.55
N GLU A 129 5.01 -10.08 -11.68
CA GLU A 129 4.68 -10.96 -10.57
C GLU A 129 3.90 -12.19 -11.06
N LEU A 130 4.39 -13.38 -10.74
CA LEU A 130 3.67 -14.62 -10.96
C LEU A 130 2.43 -14.70 -10.08
N ILE A 131 1.25 -14.66 -10.69
CA ILE A 131 -0.03 -14.75 -9.98
C ILE A 131 -0.66 -16.14 -10.04
N GLY A 132 -0.22 -17.00 -10.95
CA GLY A 132 -0.65 -18.38 -11.03
C GLY A 132 -0.30 -19.06 -12.34
N VAL A 133 -0.61 -20.35 -12.41
CA VAL A 133 -0.49 -21.17 -13.63
C VAL A 133 -1.88 -21.59 -14.07
N VAL A 134 -2.17 -21.49 -15.36
CA VAL A 134 -3.45 -21.93 -15.93
C VAL A 134 -3.46 -23.46 -15.99
N THR A 135 -4.00 -24.09 -14.95
CA THR A 135 -4.16 -25.55 -14.90
C THR A 135 -5.46 -25.98 -15.57
N GLN A 136 -5.59 -27.29 -15.85
CA GLN A 136 -6.86 -27.85 -16.32
C GLN A 136 -8.00 -27.60 -15.32
N GLU A 137 -7.71 -27.77 -14.03
CA GLU A 137 -8.69 -27.50 -12.97
C GLU A 137 -9.16 -26.03 -12.98
N PHE A 138 -8.23 -25.08 -13.12
CA PHE A 138 -8.56 -23.66 -13.27
C PHE A 138 -9.47 -23.44 -14.48
N GLN A 139 -9.14 -24.01 -15.64
CA GLN A 139 -9.96 -23.87 -16.84
C GLN A 139 -11.35 -24.49 -16.68
N ASP A 140 -11.46 -25.63 -15.99
CA ASP A 140 -12.75 -26.29 -15.73
C ASP A 140 -13.64 -25.45 -14.79
N TRP A 141 -13.04 -24.79 -13.81
CA TRP A 141 -13.74 -23.90 -12.89
C TRP A 141 -14.16 -22.61 -13.61
N LEU A 142 -13.24 -22.02 -14.39
CA LEU A 142 -13.51 -20.84 -15.19
C LEU A 142 -14.60 -21.10 -16.23
N ALA A 143 -14.57 -22.23 -16.93
CA ALA A 143 -15.58 -22.59 -17.94
C ALA A 143 -16.97 -22.73 -17.31
N ARG A 144 -17.08 -23.35 -16.13
CA ARG A 144 -18.34 -23.45 -15.38
C ARG A 144 -18.87 -22.08 -14.97
N PHE A 145 -17.98 -21.20 -14.51
CA PHE A 145 -18.33 -19.82 -14.17
C PHE A 145 -18.83 -19.05 -15.40
N LEU A 146 -18.09 -19.09 -16.52
CA LEU A 146 -18.42 -18.36 -17.74
C LEU A 146 -19.70 -18.85 -18.42
N LYS A 147 -20.00 -20.16 -18.33
CA LYS A 147 -21.29 -20.69 -18.81
C LYS A 147 -22.49 -20.02 -18.13
N SER A 148 -22.34 -19.63 -16.86
CA SER A 148 -23.38 -18.96 -16.09
C SER A 148 -23.30 -17.43 -16.19
N ASN A 149 -22.23 -16.88 -16.77
CA ASN A 149 -21.94 -15.45 -16.86
C ASN A 149 -21.40 -15.11 -18.27
N PRO A 150 -22.22 -15.27 -19.32
CA PRO A 150 -21.77 -15.15 -20.72
C PRO A 150 -21.27 -13.73 -21.06
N ASP A 151 -21.69 -12.71 -20.31
CA ASP A 151 -21.22 -11.34 -20.47
C ASP A 151 -19.73 -11.17 -20.13
N LYS A 152 -19.14 -12.10 -19.38
CA LYS A 152 -17.71 -12.12 -19.00
C LYS A 152 -16.83 -12.91 -19.96
N MET A 153 -17.42 -13.54 -20.98
CA MET A 153 -16.76 -14.51 -21.88
C MET A 153 -15.94 -13.88 -23.00
N LYS A 154 -15.76 -12.55 -23.05
CA LYS A 154 -14.99 -11.91 -24.14
C LYS A 154 -13.59 -12.51 -24.25
N ASP A 155 -13.14 -12.71 -25.49
CA ASP A 155 -11.84 -13.31 -25.84
C ASP A 155 -10.70 -12.27 -25.91
N ASP A 156 -10.92 -11.08 -25.35
CA ASP A 156 -9.93 -10.01 -25.25
C ASP A 156 -9.52 -9.76 -23.79
N ALA A 157 -8.61 -8.81 -23.58
CA ALA A 157 -8.15 -8.42 -22.25
C ALA A 157 -9.27 -7.85 -21.34
N GLY A 158 -10.43 -7.50 -21.91
CA GLY A 158 -11.62 -7.06 -21.17
C GLY A 158 -12.53 -8.22 -20.73
N GLY A 159 -12.19 -9.46 -21.04
CA GLY A 159 -12.90 -10.67 -20.60
C GLY A 159 -11.97 -11.78 -20.13
N LEU A 160 -12.57 -12.95 -19.90
CA LEU A 160 -11.86 -14.14 -19.41
C LEU A 160 -11.82 -15.29 -20.43
N GLY A 161 -12.45 -15.13 -21.61
CA GLY A 161 -12.57 -16.19 -22.60
C GLY A 161 -11.22 -16.68 -23.12
N TRP A 162 -10.26 -15.76 -23.27
CA TRP A 162 -8.91 -16.07 -23.72
C TRP A 162 -8.16 -17.06 -22.80
N LEU A 163 -8.47 -17.07 -21.49
CA LEU A 163 -7.87 -18.01 -20.52
C LEU A 163 -8.36 -19.46 -20.70
N LEU A 164 -9.46 -19.67 -21.43
CA LEU A 164 -9.95 -21.01 -21.78
C LEU A 164 -9.27 -21.59 -23.03
N ASN A 165 -8.42 -20.82 -23.71
CA ASN A 165 -7.70 -21.35 -24.86
C ASN A 165 -6.76 -22.48 -24.44
N LYS A 166 -6.74 -23.58 -25.19
CA LYS A 166 -5.83 -24.71 -24.95
C LYS A 166 -4.35 -24.30 -24.95
N THR A 167 -3.98 -23.26 -25.68
CA THR A 167 -2.60 -22.73 -25.68
C THR A 167 -2.20 -22.07 -24.37
N MET A 168 -3.17 -21.71 -23.53
CA MET A 168 -2.94 -21.14 -22.21
C MET A 168 -2.68 -22.21 -21.15
N LEU A 169 -3.03 -23.47 -21.40
CA LEU A 169 -2.78 -24.56 -20.44
C LEU A 169 -1.29 -24.62 -20.09
N ASP A 170 -1.01 -24.76 -18.79
CA ASP A 170 0.32 -24.78 -18.18
C ASP A 170 1.14 -23.49 -18.35
N LYS A 171 0.51 -22.38 -18.79
CA LYS A 171 1.16 -21.07 -18.86
C LYS A 171 1.11 -20.36 -17.52
N GLU A 172 2.25 -19.76 -17.16
CA GLU A 172 2.36 -18.77 -16.10
C GLU A 172 1.65 -17.48 -16.51
N ILE A 173 0.78 -16.99 -15.64
CA ILE A 173 0.23 -15.64 -15.76
C ILE A 173 1.04 -14.74 -14.84
N ARG A 174 1.68 -13.75 -15.45
CA ARG A 174 2.46 -12.72 -14.78
C ARG A 174 1.84 -11.36 -15.05
N ILE A 175 1.80 -10.50 -14.04
CA ILE A 175 1.23 -9.15 -14.18
C ILE A 175 2.05 -8.12 -13.39
N ASP A 176 1.96 -6.87 -13.83
CA ASP A 176 2.41 -5.74 -13.04
C ASP A 176 1.33 -5.36 -12.02
N ILE A 177 1.76 -5.23 -10.76
CA ILE A 177 0.94 -4.79 -9.64
C ILE A 177 1.39 -3.37 -9.30
N PRO A 178 0.57 -2.34 -9.60
CA PRO A 178 0.97 -0.97 -9.31
C PRO A 178 1.07 -0.75 -7.80
N ALA A 179 2.04 0.05 -7.39
CA ALA A 179 2.17 0.52 -6.02
C ALA A 179 0.96 1.37 -5.61
N ARG A 180 0.60 1.25 -4.33
CA ARG A 180 -0.50 1.97 -3.67
C ARG A 180 -0.03 2.34 -2.27
N PRO A 181 0.94 3.27 -2.16
CA PRO A 181 1.47 3.61 -0.86
C PRO A 181 0.37 4.25 -0.01
N PHE A 182 0.26 3.74 1.21
CA PHE A 182 -0.60 4.26 2.27
C PHE A 182 0.24 4.74 3.46
N LEU A 183 1.50 4.32 3.53
CA LEU A 183 2.54 4.85 4.40
C LEU A 183 3.57 5.56 3.54
N GLU A 184 3.38 6.86 3.32
CA GLU A 184 4.34 7.71 2.62
C GLU A 184 4.54 8.96 3.46
N ILE A 185 5.79 9.37 3.66
CA ILE A 185 6.11 10.62 4.36
C ILE A 185 6.05 11.72 3.31
N THR A 186 5.07 12.60 3.44
CA THR A 186 4.91 13.78 2.57
C THR A 186 5.69 14.97 3.13
N ASP A 187 5.90 16.01 2.31
CA ASP A 187 6.48 17.27 2.79
C ASP A 187 5.63 17.89 3.91
N GLN A 188 4.30 17.76 3.83
CA GLN A 188 3.38 18.22 4.88
C GLN A 188 3.60 17.47 6.20
N ASP A 189 3.84 16.15 6.15
CA ASP A 189 4.14 15.38 7.36
C ASP A 189 5.44 15.88 8.03
N ILE A 190 6.43 16.27 7.23
CA ILE A 190 7.69 16.82 7.72
C ILE A 190 7.43 18.19 8.38
N GLU A 191 6.71 19.09 7.72
CA GLU A 191 6.33 20.40 8.26
C GLU A 191 5.54 20.25 9.57
N ASP A 192 4.54 19.38 9.61
CA ASP A 192 3.73 19.12 10.81
C ASP A 192 4.59 18.59 11.97
N ILE A 193 5.57 17.71 11.68
CA ILE A 193 6.51 17.19 12.67
C ILE A 193 7.46 18.30 13.15
N GLU A 194 7.97 19.15 12.25
CA GLU A 194 8.87 20.26 12.56
C GLU A 194 8.19 21.31 13.46
N ASP A 195 6.97 21.72 13.11
CA ASP A 195 6.14 22.64 13.89
C ASP A 195 5.84 22.08 15.29
N MET A 196 5.56 20.79 15.37
CA MET A 196 5.25 20.08 16.60
C MET A 196 6.47 19.90 17.53
N ILE A 197 7.66 19.67 16.97
CA ILE A 197 8.91 19.62 17.75
C ILE A 197 9.21 20.97 18.40
N GLY A 198 8.60 22.06 17.90
CA GLY A 198 8.62 23.34 18.59
C GLY A 198 10.03 23.90 18.68
N LEU A 199 10.77 23.93 17.56
CA LEU A 199 11.87 24.88 17.43
C LEU A 199 11.29 26.29 17.33
N LEU A 200 11.04 26.88 18.50
CA LEU A 200 11.04 28.33 18.65
C LEU A 200 12.49 28.79 18.42
N ILE A 201 12.88 28.99 17.15
CA ILE A 201 14.02 29.87 16.88
C ILE A 201 13.50 31.26 17.22
N ALA A 202 13.71 31.66 18.47
CA ALA A 202 13.72 33.07 18.78
C ALA A 202 14.78 33.68 17.85
N ARG A 203 14.35 34.49 16.88
CA ARG A 203 15.28 35.43 16.25
C ARG A 203 15.86 36.23 17.42
N SER A 204 17.16 36.13 17.62
CA SER A 204 17.85 37.10 18.47
C SER A 204 17.38 38.46 17.99
N PRO A 205 16.95 39.37 18.88
CA PRO A 205 16.76 40.75 18.45
C PRO A 205 18.06 41.15 17.77
N ASP A 206 17.94 41.75 16.58
CA ASP A 206 19.05 42.42 15.95
C ASP A 206 19.61 43.35 17.03
N THR A 207 20.84 43.08 17.48
CA THR A 207 21.62 44.09 18.19
C THR A 207 22.01 45.14 17.16
N GLU A 208 21.05 45.94 16.75
CA GLU A 208 21.30 47.28 16.22
C GLU A 208 21.57 48.21 17.41
N ALA A 209 22.80 48.74 17.40
CA ALA A 209 23.37 49.85 18.17
C ALA A 209 23.69 49.63 19.66
#